data_AF-A0A6C0KRJ6-F1
#
_entry.id   AF-A0A6C0KRJ6-F1
#
_cell.length_a   1.000
_cell.length_b   1.000
_cell.length_c   1.000
_cell.angle_alpha   90.00
_cell.angle_beta   90.00
_cell.angle_gamma   90.00
#
_symmetry.space_group_name_H-M   'P 1'
#
loop_
_entity.id
_entity.type
_entity.pdbx_description
1 polymer ?
#
loop_
_entity_poly.entity_id
_entity_poly.type
_entity_poly.pdbx_seq_one_letter_code
_entity_poly.pdbx_strand_id
1 'polypeptide(L)'
;MIEDDILFELKPLIAEGNLTELQQLWEDYQETDFGRQIAWDYVFQKCYLHAALKKKKEICDWLDTLFLTFNEMTKIALRQLFPYARHLLNK
;
A
#
# COMPACT_ATOMS: atom_id res chain seq x y z
N MET A 1 -15.36 0.47 5.96
CA MET A 1 -14.58 0.90 7.14
C MET A 1 -13.66 2.03 6.70
N ILE A 2 -13.09 2.84 7.59
CA ILE A 2 -12.19 3.94 7.19
C ILE A 2 -11.06 3.44 6.27
N GLU A 3 -10.53 2.24 6.53
CA GLU A 3 -9.53 1.59 5.69
C GLU A 3 -10.03 1.31 4.27
N ASP A 4 -11.30 0.91 4.11
CA ASP A 4 -11.89 0.67 2.79
C ASP A 4 -12.10 1.97 2.02
N ASP A 5 -12.41 3.06 2.72
CA ASP A 5 -12.58 4.40 2.14
C ASP A 5 -11.23 4.93 1.64
N ILE A 6 -10.18 4.83 2.47
CA ILE A 6 -8.79 5.12 2.07
C ILE A 6 -8.42 4.28 0.83
N LEU A 7 -8.71 2.97 0.85
CA LEU A 7 -8.42 2.10 -0.28
C LEU A 7 -9.22 2.44 -1.54
N PHE A 8 -10.43 2.97 -1.39
CA PHE A 8 -11.25 3.41 -2.52
C PHE A 8 -10.59 4.58 -3.27
N GLU A 9 -9.94 5.48 -2.53
CA GLU A 9 -9.24 6.64 -3.09
C GLU A 9 -7.82 6.31 -3.62
N LEU A 10 -7.09 5.40 -2.95
CA LEU A 10 -5.74 5.02 -3.40
C LEU A 10 -5.75 4.15 -4.66
N LYS A 11 -6.75 3.29 -4.84
CA LYS A 11 -6.84 2.36 -5.99
C LYS A 11 -6.82 3.04 -7.36
N PRO A 12 -7.59 4.11 -7.65
CA PRO A 12 -7.54 4.79 -8.94
C PRO A 12 -6.14 5.37 -9.21
N LEU A 13 -5.51 6.01 -8.22
CA LEU A 13 -4.14 6.54 -8.34
C LEU A 13 -3.13 5.43 -8.68
N ILE A 14 -3.27 4.27 -8.05
CA ILE A 14 -2.46 3.09 -8.38
C ILE A 14 -2.74 2.63 -9.82
N ALA A 15 -4.00 2.51 -10.22
CA ALA A 15 -4.37 2.04 -11.55
C ALA A 15 -3.84 2.98 -12.67
N GLU A 16 -3.85 4.27 -12.41
CA GLU A 16 -3.31 5.30 -13.31
C GLU A 16 -1.77 5.30 -13.27
N GLY A 17 -1.17 4.94 -12.15
CA GLY A 17 0.28 4.97 -11.95
C GLY A 17 0.78 6.34 -11.46
N ASN A 18 -0.11 7.13 -10.86
CA ASN A 18 0.24 8.46 -10.34
C ASN A 18 0.92 8.32 -8.99
N LEU A 19 2.22 8.04 -9.00
CA LEU A 19 3.00 7.82 -7.78
C LEU A 19 3.04 9.07 -6.89
N THR A 20 3.17 10.27 -7.48
CA THR A 20 3.29 11.52 -6.71
C THR A 20 2.02 11.81 -5.92
N GLU A 21 0.85 11.75 -6.56
CA GLU A 21 -0.42 11.94 -5.84
C GLU A 21 -0.67 10.84 -4.82
N LEU A 22 -0.26 9.59 -5.13
CA LEU A 22 -0.39 8.48 -4.18
C LEU A 22 0.47 8.69 -2.93
N GLN A 23 1.69 9.20 -3.09
CA GLN A 23 2.59 9.54 -1.98
C GLN A 23 2.00 10.63 -1.10
N GLN A 24 1.54 11.71 -1.73
CA GLN A 24 0.94 12.84 -1.02
C GLN A 24 -0.29 12.41 -0.23
N LEU A 25 -1.22 11.68 -0.88
CA LEU A 25 -2.43 11.22 -0.22
C LEU A 25 -2.14 10.22 0.92
N TRP A 26 -1.11 9.38 0.77
CA TRP A 26 -0.67 8.49 1.83
C TRP A 26 -0.16 9.27 3.05
N GLU A 27 0.69 10.29 2.83
CA GLU A 27 1.21 11.15 3.89
C GLU A 27 0.09 11.94 4.57
N ASP A 28 -0.82 12.54 3.81
CA ASP A 28 -1.98 13.25 4.33
C ASP A 28 -2.81 12.36 5.26
N TYR A 29 -3.01 11.09 4.88
CA TYR A 29 -3.71 10.12 5.73
C TYR A 29 -2.91 9.67 6.95
N GLN A 30 -1.58 9.63 6.91
CA GLN A 30 -0.77 9.36 8.10
C GLN A 30 -0.89 10.48 9.13
N GLU A 31 -1.04 11.73 8.68
CA GLU A 31 -1.19 12.92 9.53
C GLU A 31 -2.63 13.15 10.01
N THR A 32 -3.61 12.55 9.33
CA THR A 32 -5.02 12.69 9.68
C THR A 32 -5.37 11.95 10.97
N ASP A 33 -5.96 12.67 11.93
CA ASP A 33 -6.55 12.06 13.13
C ASP A 33 -7.95 11.49 12.81
N PHE A 34 -8.01 10.18 12.63
CA PHE A 34 -9.27 9.45 12.40
C PHE A 34 -10.04 9.14 13.70
N GLY A 35 -9.56 9.60 14.86
CA GLY A 35 -10.14 9.30 16.17
C GLY A 35 -9.96 7.84 16.62
N ARG A 36 -9.17 7.05 15.88
CA ARG A 36 -8.81 5.66 16.20
C ARG A 36 -7.54 5.23 15.49
N GLN A 37 -6.94 4.13 15.95
CA GLN A 37 -5.83 3.49 15.25
C GLN A 37 -6.31 2.83 13.94
N ILE A 38 -5.65 3.16 12.84
CA ILE A 38 -5.89 2.58 11.51
C ILE A 38 -5.03 1.32 11.34
N ALA A 39 -5.62 0.28 10.74
CA ALA A 39 -4.92 -0.94 10.36
C ALA A 39 -4.07 -0.71 9.09
N TRP A 40 -2.96 0.00 9.24
CA TRP A 40 -2.07 0.36 8.14
C TRP A 40 -1.40 -0.84 7.45
N ASP A 41 -1.23 -1.95 8.17
CA ASP A 41 -0.81 -3.24 7.61
C ASP A 41 -1.82 -3.77 6.59
N TYR A 42 -3.11 -3.67 6.88
CA TYR A 42 -4.18 -4.05 5.95
C TYR A 42 -4.23 -3.13 4.73
N VAL A 43 -4.16 -1.81 4.93
CA VAL A 43 -4.15 -0.83 3.84
C VAL A 43 -2.94 -1.08 2.93
N PHE A 44 -1.75 -1.23 3.51
CA PHE A 44 -0.52 -1.53 2.78
C PHE A 44 -0.66 -2.82 1.96
N GLN A 45 -1.13 -3.90 2.58
CA GLN A 45 -1.30 -5.20 1.93
C GLN A 45 -2.17 -5.07 0.67
N LYS A 46 -3.31 -4.38 0.77
CA LYS A 46 -4.25 -4.20 -0.33
C LYS A 46 -3.67 -3.32 -1.44
N CYS A 47 -3.01 -2.22 -1.09
CA CYS A 47 -2.33 -1.35 -2.06
C CYS A 47 -1.24 -2.11 -2.82
N TYR A 48 -0.39 -2.86 -2.11
CA TYR A 48 0.72 -3.60 -2.72
C TYR A 48 0.23 -4.65 -3.72
N LEU A 49 -0.78 -5.44 -3.34
CA LEU A 49 -1.37 -6.43 -4.24
C LEU A 49 -2.04 -5.77 -5.45
N HIS A 50 -2.70 -4.63 -5.26
CA HIS A 50 -3.35 -3.92 -6.36
C HIS A 50 -2.31 -3.36 -7.34
N ALA A 51 -1.24 -2.74 -6.85
CA ALA A 51 -0.14 -2.25 -7.67
C ALA A 51 0.53 -3.38 -8.46
N ALA A 52 0.76 -4.52 -7.80
CA ALA A 52 1.30 -5.72 -8.43
C ALA A 52 0.40 -6.25 -9.55
N LEU A 53 -0.91 -6.36 -9.29
CA LEU A 53 -1.91 -6.78 -10.27
C LEU A 53 -1.98 -5.83 -11.47
N LYS A 54 -1.83 -4.52 -11.23
CA LYS A 54 -1.85 -3.46 -12.26
C LYS A 54 -0.50 -3.24 -12.95
N LYS A 55 0.52 -4.05 -12.64
CA LYS A 55 1.87 -3.97 -13.23
C LYS A 55 2.59 -2.65 -12.96
N LYS A 56 2.29 -1.99 -11.85
CA LYS A 56 2.84 -0.69 -11.49
C LYS A 56 4.11 -0.88 -10.68
N LYS A 57 5.20 -1.25 -11.37
CA LYS A 57 6.48 -1.57 -10.74
C LYS A 57 7.01 -0.42 -9.87
N GLU A 58 6.96 0.81 -10.38
CA GLU A 58 7.44 1.99 -9.65
C GLU A 58 6.71 2.21 -8.32
N ILE A 59 5.39 1.97 -8.30
CA ILE A 59 4.58 2.02 -7.08
C ILE A 59 4.97 0.87 -6.13
N CYS A 60 5.18 -0.35 -6.64
CA CYS A 60 5.67 -1.45 -5.81
C CYS A 60 7.04 -1.14 -5.21
N ASP A 61 7.97 -0.55 -5.98
CA ASP A 61 9.30 -0.16 -5.52
C ASP A 61 9.21 0.92 -4.42
N TRP A 62 8.29 1.88 -4.55
CA TRP A 62 8.02 2.83 -3.47
C TRP A 62 7.40 2.16 -2.23
N LEU A 63 6.42 1.28 -2.39
CA LEU A 63 5.82 0.55 -1.27
C LEU A 63 6.86 -0.35 -0.55
N ASP A 64 7.86 -0.88 -1.25
CA ASP A 64 8.99 -1.59 -0.63
C ASP A 64 9.76 -0.67 0.34
N THR A 65 9.84 0.63 0.06
CA THR A 65 10.45 1.60 1.00
C THR A 65 9.59 1.83 2.24
N LEU A 66 8.26 1.89 2.08
CA LEU A 66 7.33 2.00 3.21
C LEU A 66 7.34 0.76 4.08
N PHE A 67 7.52 -0.42 3.50
CA PHE A 67 7.65 -1.68 4.26
C PHE A 67 8.74 -1.58 5.34
N LEU A 68 9.82 -0.82 5.09
CA LEU A 68 10.94 -0.67 6.04
C LEU A 68 10.56 0.14 7.28
N THR A 69 9.52 0.98 7.22
CA THR A 69 9.09 1.84 8.34
C THR A 69 8.21 1.10 9.36
N PHE A 70 7.61 -0.04 8.96
CA PHE A 70 6.81 -0.86 9.86
C PHE A 70 7.64 -1.53 10.96
N ASN A 71 7.00 -1.82 12.10
CA ASN A 71 7.61 -2.59 13.18
C ASN A 71 7.87 -4.05 12.77
N GLU A 72 8.74 -4.75 13.50
CA GLU A 72 9.18 -6.11 13.16
C GLU A 72 8.03 -7.13 13.11
N MET A 73 7.04 -7.03 14.00
CA MET A 73 5.89 -7.94 14.00
C MET A 73 5.07 -7.79 12.71
N THR A 74 4.83 -6.55 12.29
CA THR A 74 4.09 -6.22 11.07
C THR A 74 4.88 -6.66 9.83
N LYS A 75 6.20 -6.43 9.83
CA LYS A 75 7.10 -6.89 8.76
C LYS A 75 7.05 -8.41 8.59
N ILE A 76 7.01 -9.18 9.67
CA ILE A 76 6.91 -10.65 9.62
C ILE A 76 5.60 -11.07 8.95
N ALA A 77 4.47 -10.46 9.32
CA ALA A 77 3.18 -10.76 8.74
C ALA A 77 3.13 -10.43 7.24
N LEU A 78 3.61 -9.24 6.86
CA LEU A 78 3.61 -8.76 5.48
C LEU A 78 4.64 -9.47 4.58
N ARG A 79 5.71 -10.06 5.14
CA ARG A 79 6.76 -10.75 4.35
C ARG A 79 6.21 -11.87 3.47
N GLN A 80 5.13 -12.53 3.90
CA GLN A 80 4.49 -13.61 3.13
C GLN A 80 3.79 -13.10 1.85
N LEU A 81 3.55 -11.78 1.75
CA LEU A 81 2.89 -11.16 0.60
C LEU A 81 3.80 -11.09 -0.64
N PHE A 82 5.10 -10.84 -0.44
CA PHE A 82 6.03 -10.51 -1.53
C PHE A 82 6.14 -11.60 -2.59
N PRO A 83 6.23 -12.91 -2.29
CA PRO A 83 6.27 -13.95 -3.31
C PRO A 83 5.02 -13.94 -4.21
N TYR A 84 3.84 -13.77 -3.61
CA TYR A 84 2.58 -13.73 -4.34
C TYR A 84 2.46 -12.46 -5.20
N ALA A 85 2.82 -11.31 -4.66
CA ALA A 85 2.84 -10.06 -5.41
C ALA A 85 3.85 -10.08 -6.57
N ARG A 86 5.04 -10.67 -6.40
CA ARG A 86 6.00 -10.88 -7.49
C ARG A 86 5.45 -11.80 -8.58
N HIS A 87 4.74 -12.86 -8.18
CA HIS A 87 4.04 -13.71 -9.15
C HIS A 87 3.00 -12.90 -9.94
N LEU A 88 2.21 -12.05 -9.27
CA LEU A 88 1.26 -11.16 -9.93
C LEU A 88 1.93 -10.13 -10.84
N LEU A 89 3.11 -9.58 -10.48
CA LEU A 89 3.87 -8.64 -11.31
C LEU A 89 4.44 -9.28 -12.58
N ASN A 90 4.79 -10.57 -12.54
CA ASN A 90 5.43 -11.26 -13.67
C ASN A 90 4.48 -12.03 -14.58
N LYS A 91 3.20 -12.18 -14.20
CA LYS A 91 2.18 -12.95 -14.95
C LYS A 91 1.48 -12.14 -16.05
#